data_AF-A0A382VPW1-F1
#
_entry.id   AF-A0A382VPW1-F1
#
_cell.length_a   1.000
_cell.length_b   1.000
_cell.length_c   1.000
_cell.angle_alpha   90.00
_cell.angle_beta   90.00
_cell.angle_gamma   90.00
#
_symmetry.space_group_name_H-M   'P 1'
#
loop_
_entity.id
_entity.type
_entity.pdbx_description
1 polymer ?
#
loop_
_entity_poly.entity_id
_entity_poly.type
_entity_poly.pdbx_seq_one_letter_code
_entity_poly.pdbx_strand_id
1 'polypeptide(L)' 'VIYIILKDAMIPIKNKKNTLEVTIEQMRAFALNYIEKFAPSKQQLKTYLLKKYLRSKVNNVKISNISNLIDITLEDLE' A
#
# COMPACT_ATOMS: atom_id res chain seq x y z
N VAL A 1 8.72 15.76 -11.34
CA VAL A 1 8.36 17.16 -11.03
C VAL A 1 7.13 17.23 -10.13
N ILE A 2 6.01 16.57 -10.48
CA ILE A 2 4.82 16.44 -9.60
C ILE A 2 5.14 15.80 -8.23
N TYR A 3 5.99 14.76 -8.22
CA TYR A 3 6.45 14.08 -7.00
C TYR A 3 7.19 14.98 -5.99
N ILE A 4 7.83 16.08 -6.43
CA ILE A 4 8.54 17.00 -5.53
C ILE A 4 7.55 17.95 -4.84
N ILE A 5 6.49 18.37 -5.55
CA ILE A 5 5.49 19.30 -5.02
C ILE A 5 4.60 18.64 -3.95
N LEU A 6 4.30 17.34 -4.08
CA LEU A 6 3.50 16.61 -3.09
C LEU A 6 4.27 16.28 -1.80
N LYS A 7 5.61 16.20 -1.87
CA LYS A 7 6.48 15.91 -0.70
C LYS A 7 6.63 17.12 0.24
N ASP A 8 6.51 18.34 -0.29
CA ASP A 8 6.56 19.60 0.47
C ASP A 8 5.23 19.94 1.17
N ALA A 9 4.12 19.31 0.77
CA ALA A 9 2.77 19.57 1.33
C ALA A 9 2.38 18.62 2.48
N MET A 10 3.34 17.97 3.14
CA MET A 10 3.04 17.03 4.23
C MET A 10 2.85 17.75 5.58
N ILE A 11 1.63 18.24 5.80
CA ILE A 11 1.15 18.72 7.10
C ILE A 11 1.02 17.52 8.05
N PRO A 12 1.65 17.53 9.25
CA PRO A 12 1.65 16.37 10.13
C PRO A 12 0.30 16.25 10.87
N ILE A 13 -0.58 15.37 10.40
CA ILE A 13 -1.82 15.02 11.12
C ILE A 13 -1.50 13.94 12.16
N LYS A 14 -1.18 14.42 13.36
CA LYS A 14 -0.72 13.65 14.52
C LYS A 14 -1.63 12.46 14.88
N ASN A 15 -0.98 11.29 14.92
CA ASN A 15 -1.17 10.18 15.87
C ASN A 15 -2.12 8.99 15.60
N LYS A 16 -3.04 9.00 14.62
CA LYS A 16 -3.81 7.77 14.25
C LYS A 16 -3.79 7.45 12.76
N LYS A 17 -3.56 8.45 11.91
CA LYS A 17 -3.36 8.28 10.47
C LYS A 17 -1.97 7.71 10.13
N ASN A 18 -0.96 8.03 10.94
CA ASN A 18 0.41 7.54 10.78
C ASN A 18 0.51 6.01 10.59
N THR A 19 -0.29 5.18 11.25
CA THR A 19 -0.20 3.71 11.06
C THR A 19 -0.83 3.23 9.76
N LEU A 20 -1.94 3.84 9.33
CA LEU A 20 -2.61 3.52 8.06
C LEU A 20 -1.82 4.06 6.87
N GLU A 21 -1.33 5.30 6.97
CA GLU A 21 -0.47 5.92 5.95
C GLU A 21 0.85 5.17 5.80
N VAL A 22 1.49 4.78 6.90
CA VAL A 22 2.68 3.91 6.86
C VAL A 22 2.35 2.55 6.24
N THR A 23 1.14 2.00 6.48
CA THR A 23 0.73 0.74 5.85
C THR A 23 0.53 0.89 4.33
N ILE A 24 -0.04 2.00 3.88
CA ILE A 24 -0.25 2.30 2.45
C ILE A 24 1.09 2.51 1.74
N GLU A 25 2.00 3.28 2.33
CA GLU A 25 3.36 3.48 1.78
C GLU A 25 4.12 2.14 1.66
N GLN A 26 4.01 1.28 2.68
CA GLN A 26 4.58 -0.06 2.63
C GLN A 26 3.92 -0.93 1.54
N MET A 27 2.59 -0.90 1.41
CA MET A 27 1.86 -1.60 0.34
C MET A 27 2.34 -1.14 -1.03
N ARG A 28 2.52 0.17 -1.22
CA ARG A 28 3.00 0.78 -2.48
C ARG A 28 4.42 0.34 -2.80
N ALA A 29 5.33 0.39 -1.83
CA ALA A 29 6.71 -0.08 -2.01
C ALA A 29 6.76 -1.57 -2.41
N PHE A 30 5.90 -2.40 -1.81
CA PHE A 30 5.79 -3.80 -2.18
C PHE A 30 5.16 -4.01 -3.56
N ALA A 31 4.16 -3.21 -3.92
CA ALA A 31 3.54 -3.27 -5.22
C ALA A 31 4.53 -2.91 -6.33
N LEU A 32 5.23 -1.78 -6.20
CA LEU A 32 6.22 -1.30 -7.18
C LEU A 32 7.35 -2.31 -7.39
N ASN A 33 7.97 -2.80 -6.31
CA ASN A 33 9.03 -3.81 -6.39
C ASN A 33 8.56 -5.12 -7.06
N TYR A 34 7.30 -5.50 -6.86
CA TYR A 34 6.73 -6.69 -7.52
C TYR A 34 6.41 -6.44 -9.00
N ILE A 35 5.96 -5.24 -9.34
CA ILE A 35 5.72 -4.82 -10.73
C ILE A 35 7.02 -4.78 -11.52
N GLU A 36 8.05 -4.12 -10.98
CA GLU A 36 9.36 -3.98 -11.66
C GLU A 36 10.01 -5.32 -11.95
N LYS A 37 9.82 -6.33 -11.08
CA LYS A 37 10.45 -7.64 -11.25
C LYS A 37 9.70 -8.58 -12.19
N PHE A 38 8.37 -8.48 -12.23
CA PHE A 38 7.56 -9.56 -12.80
C PHE A 38 6.50 -9.11 -13.81
N ALA A 39 6.31 -7.80 -14.02
CA ALA A 39 5.25 -7.23 -14.84
C ALA A 39 3.88 -7.97 -14.68
N PRO A 40 3.42 -8.17 -13.43
CA PRO A 40 2.25 -9.00 -13.13
C PRO A 40 0.95 -8.31 -13.54
N SER A 41 -0.11 -9.08 -13.74
CA SER A 41 -1.46 -8.53 -13.92
C SER A 41 -2.02 -7.95 -12.61
N LYS A 42 -3.03 -7.09 -12.71
CA LYS A 42 -3.73 -6.48 -11.55
C LYS A 42 -4.24 -7.54 -10.55
N GLN A 43 -4.78 -8.64 -11.06
CA GLN A 43 -5.25 -9.78 -10.26
C GLN A 43 -4.10 -10.45 -9.49
N GLN A 44 -2.94 -10.61 -10.13
CA GLN A 44 -1.75 -11.21 -9.52
C GLN A 44 -1.16 -10.31 -8.44
N LEU A 45 -1.12 -8.99 -8.69
CA LEU A 45 -0.64 -8.00 -7.73
C LEU A 45 -1.52 -7.95 -6.47
N LYS A 46 -2.85 -7.96 -6.64
CA LYS A 46 -3.82 -8.05 -5.52
C LYS A 46 -3.61 -9.32 -4.70
N THR A 47 -3.42 -10.45 -5.37
CA THR A 47 -3.16 -11.75 -4.72
C THR A 47 -1.84 -11.76 -3.95
N TYR A 48 -0.79 -11.17 -4.52
CA TYR A 48 0.53 -11.06 -3.89
C TYR A 48 0.46 -10.26 -2.58
N LEU A 49 -0.12 -9.06 -2.63
CA LEU A 49 -0.26 -8.19 -1.46
C LEU A 49 -1.10 -8.88 -0.40
N LEU A 50 -2.26 -9.44 -0.76
CA LEU A 50 -3.12 -10.14 0.19
C LEU A 50 -2.37 -11.29 0.90
N LYS A 51 -1.68 -12.16 0.15
CA LYS A 51 -0.88 -13.25 0.73
C LYS A 51 0.20 -12.75 1.67
N LYS A 52 0.83 -11.61 1.34
CA LYS A 52 1.90 -11.02 2.15
C LYS A 52 1.39 -10.55 3.51
N TYR A 53 0.27 -9.82 3.53
CA TYR A 53 -0.33 -9.31 4.77
C TYR A 53 -1.01 -10.39 5.60
N LEU A 54 -1.57 -11.43 4.98
CA LEU A 54 -2.12 -12.60 5.69
C LEU A 54 -1.03 -13.45 6.37
N ARG A 55 0.15 -13.55 5.76
CA ARG A 55 1.31 -14.26 6.36
C ARG A 55 1.99 -13.44 7.45
N SER A 56 1.82 -12.12 7.45
CA SER A 56 2.30 -11.24 8.51
C SER A 56 1.45 -11.42 9.76
N LYS A 57 1.83 -12.38 10.62
CA LYS A 57 1.16 -12.68 11.92
C LYS A 57 1.08 -11.48 12.89
N VAL A 58 1.71 -10.36 12.55
CA VAL A 58 1.86 -9.15 13.37
C VAL A 58 0.70 -8.16 13.18
N ASN A 59 -0.11 -8.33 12.13
CA ASN A 59 -1.12 -7.34 11.78
C ASN A 59 -2.43 -7.66 12.51
N ASN A 60 -2.69 -6.99 13.63
CA ASN A 60 -3.99 -7.00 14.33
C ASN A 60 -5.12 -6.29 13.53
N VAL A 61 -4.96 -6.24 12.20
CA VAL A 61 -5.80 -5.52 11.24
C VAL A 61 -6.73 -6.53 10.59
N LYS A 62 -8.03 -6.25 10.61
CA LYS A 62 -9.04 -7.10 9.97
C LYS A 62 -8.73 -7.28 8.48
N ILE A 63 -8.87 -8.51 7.97
CA ILE A 63 -8.60 -8.87 6.55
C ILE A 63 -9.41 -7.99 5.59
N SER A 64 -10.65 -7.64 5.95
CA SER A 64 -11.49 -6.72 5.18
C SER A 64 -10.86 -5.34 5.01
N ASN A 65 -10.21 -4.81 6.04
CA ASN A 65 -9.50 -3.54 5.95
C ASN A 65 -8.28 -3.64 5.03
N ILE A 66 -7.56 -4.77 5.05
CA ILE A 66 -6.42 -5.01 4.16
C ILE A 66 -6.86 -5.03 2.70
N SER A 67 -7.98 -5.68 2.37
CA SER A 67 -8.50 -5.68 1.00
C SER A 67 -8.86 -4.28 0.52
N ASN A 68 -9.52 -3.48 1.36
CA ASN A 68 -9.88 -2.09 1.01
C ASN A 68 -8.62 -1.22 0.82
N LEU A 69 -7.60 -1.39 1.66
CA LEU A 69 -6.32 -0.67 1.52
C LEU A 69 -5.58 -1.07 0.24
N ILE A 70 -5.63 -2.35 -0.15
CA ILE A 70 -5.04 -2.81 -1.42
C ILE A 70 -5.77 -2.17 -2.60
N ASP A 71 -7.11 -2.14 -2.59
CA ASP A 71 -7.87 -1.51 -3.68
C ASP A 71 -7.52 -0.02 -3.83
N ILE A 72 -7.50 0.74 -2.72
CA ILE A 72 -7.10 2.17 -2.73
C ILE A 72 -5.67 2.34 -3.26
N THR A 73 -4.74 1.49 -2.82
CA THR A 73 -3.33 1.58 -3.25
C THR A 73 -3.16 1.24 -4.73
N LEU A 74 -3.96 0.31 -5.25
CA LEU A 74 -3.94 -0.06 -6.67
C LEU A 74 -4.59 1.01 -7.54
N GLU A 75 -5.63 1.68 -7.05
CA GLU A 75 -6.28 2.79 -7.73
C GLU A 75 -5.38 4.03 -7.82
N ASP A 76 -4.52 4.28 -6.82
CA ASP A 76 -3.49 5.34 -6.85
C ASP A 76 -2.28 5.01 -7.74
N LEU A 77 -2.20 3.78 -8.24
CA LEU A 77 -1.12 3.31 -9.13
C LEU A 77 -1.50 3.34 -10.61
N GLU A 78 -2.78 3.50 -10.92
CA GLU A 78 -3.33 3.72 -12.27
C GLU A 78 -3.29 5.21 -12.64
#